data_AF-A0A4Y2PPL1-F1
#
_entry.id   AF-A0A4Y2PPL1-F1
#
_cell.length_a   1.000
_cell.length_b   1.000
_cell.length_c   1.000
_cell.angle_alpha   90.00
_cell.angle_beta   90.00
_cell.angle_gamma   90.00
#
_symmetry.space_group_name_H-M   'P 1'
#
loop_
_entity.id
_entity.type
_entity.pdbx_description
1 polymer ?
#
loop_
_entity_poly.entity_id
_entity_poly.type
_entity_poly.pdbx_seq_one_letter_code
_entity_poly.pdbx_strand_id
1 'polypeptide(L)'
;MSTRHLPEDMKRIIDPVIERNAFFCHPQNMLLTTVVYERQNIPESGYRKILKARTQNQKVTTVRTFKTLSINVDAADHRELMDWTKYRLPSPPVLEDLTTESISSGIFVLN
;
A
#
# COMPACT_ATOMS: atom_id res chain seq x y z
N MET A 1 7.45 -12.58 5.67
CA MET A 1 7.59 -13.09 7.06
C MET A 1 6.19 -13.35 7.56
N SER A 2 5.91 -14.54 8.07
CA SER A 2 4.56 -14.92 8.49
C SER A 2 4.63 -15.59 9.85
N THR A 3 4.07 -14.96 10.87
CA THR A 3 3.94 -15.53 12.22
C THR A 3 2.80 -16.55 12.29
N ARG A 4 1.99 -16.69 11.23
CA ARG A 4 0.83 -17.60 11.15
C ARG A 4 1.05 -19.02 11.70
N HIS A 5 2.24 -19.59 11.50
CA HIS A 5 2.59 -20.96 11.91
C HIS A 5 3.20 -21.06 13.31
N LEU A 6 3.40 -19.93 14.00
CA LEU A 6 3.95 -19.91 15.35
C LEU A 6 2.89 -20.22 16.40
N PRO A 7 3.30 -20.76 17.56
CA PRO A 7 2.45 -20.81 18.76
C PRO A 7 1.93 -19.44 19.18
N GLU A 8 0.73 -19.40 19.77
CA GLU A 8 0.01 -18.16 20.12
C GLU A 8 0.76 -17.28 21.14
N ASP A 9 1.47 -17.91 22.08
CA ASP A 9 2.34 -17.25 23.05
C ASP A 9 3.49 -16.50 22.38
N MET A 10 4.04 -17.03 21.28
CA MET A 10 5.07 -16.35 20.49
C MET A 10 4.49 -15.23 19.63
N LYS A 11 3.33 -15.46 19.00
CA LYS A 11 2.62 -14.44 18.20
C LYS A 11 2.33 -13.18 19.02
N ARG A 12 1.85 -13.34 20.26
CA ARG A 12 1.61 -12.24 21.19
C ARG A 12 2.82 -11.35 21.48
N ILE A 13 4.04 -11.86 21.30
CA ILE A 13 5.28 -11.11 21.48
C ILE A 13 5.73 -10.48 20.16
N ILE A 14 5.64 -11.24 19.06
CA ILE A 14 6.22 -10.87 17.77
C ILE A 14 5.31 -9.92 16.98
N ASP A 15 3.99 -10.17 16.95
CA ASP A 15 3.06 -9.40 16.12
C ASP A 15 3.05 -7.90 16.49
N PRO A 16 3.04 -7.50 17.78
CA PRO A 16 3.15 -6.08 18.14
C PRO A 16 4.48 -5.45 17.70
N VAL A 17 5.56 -6.23 17.66
CA VAL A 17 6.87 -5.78 17.18
C VAL A 17 6.83 -5.59 15.66
N ILE A 18 6.20 -6.49 14.92
CA ILE A 18 6.01 -6.36 13.48
C ILE A 18 5.16 -5.13 13.18
N GLU A 19 4.02 -4.96 13.85
CA GLU A 19 3.15 -3.79 13.67
C GLU A 19 3.90 -2.49 13.99
N ARG A 20 4.61 -2.42 15.12
CA ARG A 20 5.38 -1.22 15.50
C ARG A 20 6.45 -0.87 14.46
N ASN A 21 7.00 -1.84 13.75
CA ASN A 21 8.00 -1.63 12.69
C ASN A 21 7.40 -1.48 11.28
N ALA A 22 6.07 -1.59 11.13
CA ALA A 22 5.37 -1.51 9.85
C ALA A 22 5.27 -0.09 9.26
N PHE A 23 6.19 0.82 9.61
CA PHE A 23 6.24 2.19 9.08
C PHE A 23 6.33 2.23 7.55
N PHE A 24 7.02 1.25 6.95
CA PHE A 24 7.16 1.13 5.50
C PHE A 24 5.88 0.68 4.80
N CYS A 25 4.91 0.12 5.53
CA CYS A 25 3.60 -0.27 5.01
C CYS A 25 2.67 0.92 4.76
N HIS A 26 3.18 2.15 4.70
CA HIS A 26 2.40 3.35 4.39
C HIS A 26 1.46 3.11 3.19
N PRO A 27 0.19 3.61 3.19
CA PRO A 27 -0.83 3.16 2.23
C PRO A 27 -0.42 3.39 0.77
N GLN A 28 0.42 4.39 0.57
CA GLN A 28 1.08 4.73 -0.68
C GLN A 28 2.05 3.66 -1.21
N ASN A 29 2.91 3.13 -0.34
CA ASN A 29 3.86 2.09 -0.69
C ASN A 29 3.10 0.79 -0.96
N MET A 30 2.08 0.51 -0.13
CA MET A 30 1.20 -0.64 -0.36
C MET A 30 0.47 -0.53 -1.70
N LEU A 31 0.03 0.67 -2.10
CA LEU A 31 -0.61 0.88 -3.39
C LEU A 31 0.34 0.60 -4.57
N LEU A 32 1.62 0.96 -4.44
CA LEU A 32 2.64 0.57 -5.42
C LEU A 32 2.84 -0.95 -5.46
N THR A 33 2.88 -1.61 -4.30
CA THR A 33 2.99 -3.08 -4.28
C THR A 33 1.79 -3.74 -4.94
N THR A 34 0.58 -3.20 -4.78
CA THR A 34 -0.60 -3.72 -5.48
C THR A 34 -0.42 -3.66 -6.99
N VAL A 35 0.13 -2.57 -7.53
CA VAL A 35 0.41 -2.46 -8.96
C VAL A 35 1.50 -3.43 -9.42
N VAL A 36 2.57 -3.60 -8.64
CA VAL A 36 3.71 -4.47 -9.01
C VAL A 36 3.34 -5.95 -8.90
N TYR A 37 2.58 -6.33 -7.88
CA TYR A 37 2.21 -7.72 -7.59
C TYR A 37 0.84 -8.12 -8.16
N GLU A 38 0.12 -7.21 -8.83
CA GLU A 38 -1.13 -7.52 -9.51
C GLU A 38 -0.89 -8.60 -10.57
N ARG A 39 -1.49 -9.78 -10.35
CA ARG A 39 -1.49 -10.84 -11.36
C ARG A 39 -2.26 -10.36 -12.58
N GLN A 40 -1.75 -10.71 -13.78
CA GLN A 40 -2.14 -10.24 -15.11
C GLN A 40 -3.65 -10.11 -15.43
N ASN A 41 -4.54 -10.66 -14.62
CA ASN A 41 -5.98 -10.70 -14.89
C ASN A 41 -6.77 -9.51 -14.33
N ILE A 42 -6.27 -8.73 -13.36
CA ILE A 42 -6.94 -7.49 -12.92
C ILE A 42 -5.93 -6.39 -12.52
N PRO A 43 -5.16 -5.81 -13.47
CA PRO A 43 -4.30 -4.64 -13.20
C PRO A 43 -5.10 -3.38 -12.86
N GLU A 44 -6.40 -3.38 -13.17
CA GLU A 44 -7.22 -2.18 -13.14
C GLU A 44 -7.45 -1.67 -11.71
N SER A 45 -7.26 -2.49 -10.67
CA SER A 45 -7.60 -2.11 -9.30
C SER A 45 -6.55 -1.18 -8.68
N GLY A 46 -5.25 -1.47 -8.84
CA GLY A 46 -4.14 -0.67 -8.34
C GLY A 46 -4.00 0.65 -9.09
N TYR A 47 -3.94 0.60 -10.42
CA TYR A 47 -3.84 1.80 -11.25
C TYR A 47 -5.03 2.75 -11.05
N ARG A 48 -6.27 2.24 -11.02
CA ARG A 48 -7.46 3.08 -10.78
C ARG A 48 -7.43 3.72 -9.40
N LYS A 49 -6.95 3.00 -8.37
CA LYS A 49 -6.75 3.57 -7.03
C LYS A 49 -5.71 4.69 -7.03
N ILE A 50 -4.62 4.55 -7.79
CA ILE A 50 -3.61 5.61 -7.96
C ILE A 50 -4.20 6.83 -8.65
N LEU A 51 -4.94 6.64 -9.73
CA LEU A 51 -5.59 7.73 -10.47
C LEU A 51 -6.60 8.47 -9.58
N LYS A 52 -7.41 7.73 -8.82
CA LYS A 52 -8.33 8.31 -7.83
C LYS A 52 -7.58 9.05 -6.72
N ALA A 53 -6.50 8.49 -6.21
CA ALA A 53 -5.66 9.17 -5.22
C ALA A 53 -5.10 10.49 -5.79
N ARG A 54 -4.62 10.49 -7.04
CA ARG A 54 -4.09 11.70 -7.67
C ARG A 54 -5.13 12.81 -7.76
N THR A 55 -6.34 12.53 -8.24
CA THR A 55 -7.41 13.54 -8.33
C THR A 55 -7.82 14.06 -6.95
N GLN A 56 -7.80 13.21 -5.92
CA GLN A 56 -8.12 13.62 -4.55
C GLN A 56 -7.03 14.49 -3.89
N ASN A 57 -5.76 14.40 -4.32
CA ASN A 57 -4.62 15.05 -3.67
C ASN A 57 -4.16 16.37 -4.30
N GLN A 58 -4.79 16.84 -5.38
CA GLN A 58 -4.41 18.09 -6.06
C GLN A 58 -4.47 19.37 -5.19
N LYS A 59 -4.93 19.28 -3.93
CA LYS A 59 -5.09 20.43 -3.02
C LYS A 59 -4.41 20.28 -1.65
N VAL A 60 -3.69 19.20 -1.39
CA VAL A 60 -3.11 18.94 -0.06
C VAL A 60 -1.65 19.39 -0.01
N THR A 61 -1.40 20.55 0.60
CA THR A 61 -0.06 21.14 0.80
C THR A 61 0.63 20.70 2.10
N THR A 62 0.01 19.79 2.86
CA THR A 62 0.54 19.35 4.16
C THR A 62 1.64 18.29 3.99
N VAL A 63 2.69 18.39 4.79
CA VAL A 63 3.75 17.38 4.89
C VAL A 63 3.14 16.00 5.22
N ARG A 64 3.54 14.97 4.48
CA ARG A 64 3.09 13.59 4.71
C ARG A 64 3.60 13.09 6.05
N THR A 65 2.70 12.66 6.92
CA THR A 65 3.07 12.08 8.22
C THR A 65 3.13 10.57 8.12
N PHE A 66 4.31 9.99 8.40
CA PHE A 66 4.44 8.54 8.54
C PHE A 66 3.84 8.11 9.87
N LYS A 67 2.67 7.47 9.81
CA LYS A 67 2.04 6.83 10.97
C LYS A 67 2.14 5.32 10.82
N THR A 68 2.45 4.64 11.92
CA THR A 68 2.33 3.19 12.00
C THR A 68 0.90 2.80 11.70
N LEU A 69 0.73 1.83 10.81
CA LEU A 69 -0.57 1.33 10.42
C LEU A 69 -0.84 0.04 11.15
N SER A 70 -2.10 -0.18 11.52
CA SER A 70 -2.54 -1.52 11.89
C SER A 70 -2.59 -2.35 10.60
N ILE A 71 -1.79 -3.42 10.58
CA ILE A 71 -1.65 -4.34 9.45
C ILE A 71 -2.20 -5.70 9.86
N ASN A 72 -2.88 -6.37 8.94
CA ASN A 72 -3.36 -7.73 9.16
C ASN A 72 -2.20 -8.72 8.98
N VAL A 73 -1.55 -9.10 10.08
CA VAL A 73 -0.41 -10.05 10.08
C VAL A 73 -0.79 -11.46 9.60
N ASP A 74 -2.08 -11.81 9.68
CA ASP A 74 -2.62 -13.10 9.24
C ASP A 74 -3.09 -13.10 7.77
N ALA A 75 -2.94 -11.98 7.06
CA ALA A 75 -3.37 -11.85 5.66
C ALA A 75 -2.75 -12.94 4.76
N ALA A 76 -3.58 -13.58 3.94
CA ALA A 76 -3.12 -14.53 2.95
C ALA A 76 -2.68 -13.84 1.65
N ASP A 77 -3.25 -12.67 1.37
CA ASP A 77 -2.98 -11.84 0.20
C ASP A 77 -2.59 -10.42 0.62
N HIS A 78 -1.66 -9.80 -0.12
CA HIS A 78 -1.22 -8.42 0.14
C HIS A 78 -2.37 -7.40 0.12
N ARG A 79 -3.46 -7.68 -0.60
CA ARG A 79 -4.68 -6.84 -0.63
C ARG A 79 -5.39 -6.79 0.72
N GLU A 80 -5.21 -7.80 1.55
CA GLU A 80 -5.85 -7.94 2.87
C GLU A 80 -4.97 -7.41 4.01
N LEU A 81 -3.70 -7.06 3.73
CA LEU A 81 -2.78 -6.50 4.73
C LEU A 81 -3.29 -5.20 5.35
N MET A 82 -4.12 -4.45 4.62
CA MET A 82 -4.60 -3.15 5.02
C MET A 82 -6.09 -2.99 4.71
N ASP A 83 -6.82 -2.40 5.64
CA ASP A 83 -8.18 -1.92 5.40
C ASP A 83 -8.16 -0.64 4.55
N TRP A 84 -8.24 -0.79 3.23
CA TRP A 84 -8.22 0.31 2.26
C TRP A 84 -9.35 1.33 2.42
N THR A 85 -10.40 1.02 3.19
CA THR A 85 -11.51 1.95 3.41
C THR A 85 -11.22 2.97 4.51
N LYS A 86 -10.32 2.63 5.45
CA LYS A 86 -9.96 3.47 6.60
C LYS A 86 -8.94 4.55 6.28
N TYR A 87 -8.16 4.37 5.21
CA TYR A 87 -7.04 5.25 4.91
C TYR A 87 -7.29 6.11 3.67
N ARG A 88 -7.03 7.41 3.80
CA ARG A 88 -6.91 8.29 2.64
C ARG A 88 -5.65 7.87 1.88
N LEU A 89 -5.78 7.59 0.59
CA LEU A 89 -4.67 7.15 -0.25
C LEU A 89 -3.98 8.36 -0.89
N PRO A 90 -2.76 8.75 -0.45
CA PRO A 90 -1.98 9.73 -1.16
C PRO A 90 -1.39 9.14 -2.46
N SER A 91 -1.41 9.89 -3.56
CA SER A 91 -0.77 9.46 -4.81
C SER A 91 0.75 9.29 -4.59
N PRO A 92 1.34 8.12 -4.92
CA PRO A 92 2.77 7.86 -4.74
C PRO A 92 3.68 8.96 -5.29
N PRO A 93 4.68 9.45 -4.52
CA PRO A 93 5.54 10.55 -4.97
C PRO A 93 6.46 10.07 -6.09
N VAL A 94 6.81 8.78 -6.13
CA VAL A 94 7.55 8.17 -7.25
C VAL A 94 6.80 8.31 -8.58
N LEU A 95 5.50 8.55 -8.55
CA LEU A 95 4.69 8.75 -9.75
C LEU A 95 4.44 10.23 -10.05
N GLU A 96 4.90 11.17 -9.21
CA GLU A 96 4.58 12.60 -9.29
C GLU A 96 4.87 13.21 -10.67
N ASP A 97 6.02 12.86 -11.24
CA ASP A 97 6.45 13.35 -12.55
C ASP A 97 5.79 12.61 -13.73
N LEU A 98 5.04 11.53 -13.47
CA LEU A 98 4.36 10.77 -14.51
C LEU A 98 2.99 11.37 -14.81
N THR A 99 2.63 11.44 -16.09
CA THR A 99 1.30 11.89 -16.50
C THR A 99 0.21 10.87 -16.13
N THR A 100 -1.05 11.30 -16.16
CA THR A 100 -2.20 10.41 -15.90
C THR A 100 -2.30 9.32 -16.97
N GLU A 101 -2.05 9.70 -18.23
CA GLU A 101 -2.06 8.82 -19.40
C GLU A 101 -0.96 7.76 -19.27
N SER A 102 0.22 8.19 -18.84
CA SER A 102 1.36 7.35 -18.51
C SER A 102 0.96 6.27 -17.50
N ILE A 103 0.44 6.68 -16.34
CA ILE A 103 -0.02 5.71 -15.32
C ILE A 103 -1.12 4.79 -15.84
N SER A 104 -2.06 5.31 -16.64
CA SER A 104 -3.17 4.52 -17.19
C SER A 104 -2.71 3.45 -18.18
N SER A 105 -1.63 3.71 -18.90
CA SER A 105 -1.08 2.78 -19.89
C SER A 105 -0.32 1.60 -19.25
N GLY A 106 0.07 1.72 -17.98
CA GLY A 106 0.85 0.70 -17.27
C GLY A 106 2.29 0.50 -17.78
N ILE A 107 2.82 1.42 -18.60
CA ILE A 107 4.10 1.28 -19.31
C ILE A 107 5.34 1.65 -18.45
N PHE A 108 5.18 1.84 -17.14
CA PHE A 108 6.28 2.32 -16.29
C PHE A 108 6.89 1.17 -15.51
N VAL A 109 8.12 0.79 -15.88
CA VAL A 109 8.98 -0.03 -15.04
C VAL A 109 9.42 0.86 -13.88
N LEU A 110 8.99 0.53 -12.67
CA LEU A 110 9.58 1.08 -11.45
C LEU A 110 11.01 0.50 -11.36
N ASN A 111 11.98 1.18 -11.98
CA ASN A 111 13.41 0.83 -11.91
C ASN A 111 13.99 1.10 -10.52
#